data_AF-A0A951ZK51-F1
#
_entry.id   AF-A0A951ZK51-F1
#
_cell.length_a   1.000
_cell.length_b   1.000
_cell.length_c   1.000
_cell.angle_alpha   90.00
_cell.angle_beta   90.00
_cell.angle_gamma   90.00
#
_symmetry.space_group_name_H-M   'P 1'
#
loop_
_entity.id
_entity.type
_entity.pdbx_description
1 polymer ?
#
loop_
_entity_poly.entity_id
_entity_poly.type
_entity_poly.pdbx_seq_one_letter_code
_entity_poly.pdbx_strand_id
1 'polypeptide(L)'
;IGVRNPNDNYNKIMADVKYSVDPGVEFKENPVDFKMTSDAFFERLRNGEHIDRNIRFELIFIDGLHLADQVDRDIEHALAFLKDDGFLVMHDCNPPTEWHARETHGFEFSPAGPQWNGSTWKAFLKARYRTDISSCCIDTDWGVGIISKHINLGATPTIGNPFYEFYLLDKHRKEMLNLLDFERFQQLISKESH
;
A
#
# COMPACT_ATOMS: atom_id res chain seq x y z
N ILE A 1 -6.18 -4.30 -4.85
CA ILE A 1 -6.94 -4.77 -3.67
C ILE A 1 -7.68 -3.56 -3.12
N GLY A 2 -8.98 -3.70 -2.80
CA GLY A 2 -9.80 -2.56 -2.38
C GLY A 2 -10.23 -1.69 -3.55
N VAL A 3 -10.75 -2.31 -4.61
CA VAL A 3 -11.03 -1.60 -5.87
C VAL A 3 -12.21 -0.64 -5.75
N ARG A 4 -13.17 -0.91 -4.85
CA ARG A 4 -14.40 -0.14 -4.68
C ARG A 4 -15.12 0.12 -6.02
N ASN A 5 -14.96 1.32 -6.58
CA ASN A 5 -15.44 1.69 -7.91
C ASN A 5 -14.27 1.64 -8.92
N PRO A 6 -14.28 0.70 -9.88
CA PRO A 6 -13.16 0.54 -10.81
C PRO A 6 -12.83 1.77 -11.67
N ASN A 7 -13.78 2.69 -11.86
CA ASN A 7 -13.55 3.90 -12.65
C ASN A 7 -12.62 4.91 -11.97
N ASP A 8 -12.45 4.82 -10.65
CA ASP A 8 -11.63 5.77 -9.90
C ASP A 8 -10.15 5.54 -10.18
N ASN A 9 -9.71 4.28 -10.22
CA ASN A 9 -8.32 3.90 -10.40
C ASN A 9 -8.13 2.70 -11.35
N TYR A 10 -8.71 1.53 -11.01
CA TYR A 10 -8.42 0.24 -11.68
C TYR A 10 -8.56 0.27 -13.21
N ASN A 11 -9.60 0.90 -13.75
CA ASN A 11 -9.85 0.95 -15.20
C ASN A 11 -8.80 1.78 -15.95
N LYS A 12 -8.13 2.72 -15.27
CA LYS A 12 -7.11 3.60 -15.87
C LYS A 12 -5.73 2.93 -15.95
N ILE A 13 -5.51 1.85 -15.19
CA ILE A 13 -4.27 1.08 -15.23
C ILE A 13 -4.24 0.21 -16.48
N MET A 14 -3.24 0.43 -17.33
CA MET A 14 -2.97 -0.39 -18.50
C MET A 14 -2.10 -1.59 -18.10
N ALA A 15 -2.63 -2.80 -18.31
CA ALA A 15 -1.93 -4.06 -18.10
C ALA A 15 -2.56 -5.13 -18.99
N ASP A 16 -1.74 -6.08 -19.49
CA ASP A 16 -2.23 -7.20 -20.30
C ASP A 16 -3.13 -8.13 -19.48
N VAL A 17 -2.75 -8.35 -18.22
CA VAL A 17 -3.50 -9.14 -17.25
C VAL A 17 -3.56 -8.37 -15.94
N LYS A 18 -4.76 -8.12 -15.42
CA LYS A 18 -4.98 -7.52 -14.10
C LYS A 18 -6.19 -8.15 -13.43
N TYR A 19 -6.13 -8.25 -12.11
CA TYR A 19 -7.20 -8.81 -11.29
C TYR A 19 -7.65 -7.80 -10.24
N SER A 20 -8.96 -7.77 -9.99
CA SER A 20 -9.61 -6.89 -9.03
C SER A 20 -10.19 -7.70 -7.87
N VAL A 21 -9.92 -7.24 -6.64
CA VAL A 21 -10.32 -7.91 -5.40
C VAL A 21 -10.97 -6.88 -4.48
N ASP A 22 -12.24 -7.10 -4.13
CA ASP A 22 -13.00 -6.25 -3.22
C ASP A 22 -14.24 -6.98 -2.67
N PRO A 23 -14.54 -6.93 -1.35
CA PRO A 23 -15.74 -7.55 -0.79
C PRO A 23 -17.05 -6.85 -1.22
N GLY A 24 -17.00 -5.61 -1.74
CA GLY A 24 -18.15 -4.89 -2.30
C GLY A 24 -19.02 -4.19 -1.27
N VAL A 25 -18.47 -3.81 -0.12
CA VAL A 25 -19.23 -3.17 0.96
C VAL A 25 -19.66 -1.75 0.56
N GLU A 26 -18.79 -1.01 -0.12
CA GLU A 26 -18.97 0.42 -0.40
C GLU A 26 -19.56 0.70 -1.79
N PHE A 27 -19.42 -0.22 -2.73
CA PHE A 27 -19.90 -0.06 -4.10
C PHE A 27 -20.85 -1.19 -4.49
N LYS A 28 -22.15 -0.91 -4.49
CA LYS A 28 -23.23 -1.90 -4.63
C LYS A 28 -23.13 -2.78 -5.89
N GLU A 29 -22.71 -2.22 -7.02
CA GLU A 29 -22.58 -2.98 -8.26
C GLU A 29 -21.44 -4.02 -8.17
N ASN A 30 -20.39 -3.71 -7.41
CA ASN A 30 -19.17 -4.50 -7.20
C ASN A 30 -18.76 -5.35 -8.42
N PRO A 31 -18.37 -4.75 -9.56
CA PRO A 31 -18.06 -5.47 -10.79
C PRO A 31 -16.61 -6.01 -10.81
N VAL A 32 -16.03 -6.30 -9.64
CA VAL A 32 -14.68 -6.87 -9.53
C VAL A 32 -14.67 -8.37 -9.86
N ASP A 33 -13.49 -8.88 -10.21
CA ASP A 33 -13.25 -10.29 -10.54
C ASP A 33 -13.47 -11.19 -9.31
N PHE A 34 -12.94 -10.78 -8.16
CA PHE A 34 -12.96 -11.55 -6.92
C PHE A 34 -13.70 -10.79 -5.81
N LYS A 35 -14.97 -11.14 -5.61
CA LYS A 35 -15.86 -10.52 -4.61
C LYS A 35 -15.62 -11.09 -3.21
N MET A 36 -14.46 -10.81 -2.64
CA MET A 36 -14.00 -11.35 -1.36
C MET A 36 -12.96 -10.44 -0.71
N THR A 37 -12.56 -10.76 0.52
CA THR A 37 -11.44 -10.10 1.18
C THR A 37 -10.10 -10.47 0.54
N SER A 38 -9.07 -9.63 0.72
CA SER A 38 -7.70 -9.93 0.29
C SER A 38 -7.18 -11.22 0.91
N ASP A 39 -7.43 -11.45 2.20
CA ASP A 39 -7.03 -12.69 2.89
C ASP A 39 -7.62 -13.93 2.19
N ALA A 40 -8.93 -13.92 1.89
CA ALA A 40 -9.56 -15.02 1.17
C ALA A 40 -9.00 -15.20 -0.24
N PHE A 41 -8.71 -14.10 -0.94
CA PHE A 41 -8.11 -14.14 -2.28
C PHE A 41 -6.72 -14.76 -2.26
N PHE A 42 -5.85 -14.33 -1.35
CA PHE A 42 -4.50 -14.88 -1.25
C PHE A 42 -4.49 -16.35 -0.83
N GLU A 43 -5.38 -16.78 0.05
CA GLU A 43 -5.55 -18.21 0.37
C GLU A 43 -5.95 -19.03 -0.86
N ARG A 44 -6.90 -18.53 -1.67
CA ARG A 44 -7.28 -19.18 -2.94
C ARG A 44 -6.12 -19.24 -3.93
N LEU A 45 -5.30 -18.18 -4.02
CA LEU A 45 -4.07 -18.20 -4.82
C LEU A 45 -3.11 -19.28 -4.35
N ARG A 46 -2.88 -19.44 -3.04
CA ARG A 46 -2.01 -20.50 -2.50
C ARG A 46 -2.52 -21.90 -2.88
N ASN A 47 -3.83 -22.07 -2.91
CA ASN A 47 -4.48 -23.32 -3.30
C ASN A 47 -4.52 -23.57 -4.82
N GLY A 48 -4.18 -22.56 -5.63
CA GLY A 48 -4.26 -22.64 -7.09
C GLY A 48 -5.71 -22.61 -7.61
N GLU A 49 -6.62 -21.95 -6.87
CA GLU A 49 -8.01 -21.79 -7.27
C GLU A 49 -8.16 -20.62 -8.25
N HIS A 50 -8.72 -20.89 -9.43
CA HIS A 50 -8.96 -19.94 -10.54
C HIS A 50 -7.71 -19.35 -11.21
N ILE A 51 -6.62 -19.15 -10.46
CA ILE A 51 -5.33 -18.64 -10.93
C ILE A 51 -4.25 -19.64 -10.51
N ASP A 52 -3.24 -19.84 -11.36
CA ASP A 52 -2.10 -20.71 -11.05
C ASP A 52 -1.39 -20.24 -9.76
N ARG A 53 -1.18 -21.16 -8.81
CA ARG A 53 -0.48 -20.88 -7.54
C ARG A 53 0.95 -20.36 -7.70
N ASN A 54 1.56 -20.59 -8.85
CA ASN A 54 2.90 -20.13 -9.18
C ASN A 54 2.90 -18.71 -9.78
N ILE A 55 1.73 -18.08 -9.95
CA ILE A 55 1.66 -16.70 -10.45
C ILE A 55 2.53 -15.78 -9.60
N ARG A 56 3.24 -14.88 -10.28
CA ARG A 56 3.94 -13.77 -9.64
C ARG A 56 3.57 -12.48 -10.35
N PHE A 57 3.13 -11.50 -9.57
CA PHE A 57 2.68 -10.21 -10.06
C PHE A 57 3.86 -9.25 -10.19
N GLU A 58 3.90 -8.50 -11.27
CA GLU A 58 4.85 -7.40 -11.48
C GLU A 58 4.48 -6.19 -10.63
N LEU A 59 3.18 -6.00 -10.41
CA LEU A 59 2.64 -4.93 -9.60
C LEU A 59 1.45 -5.42 -8.78
N ILE A 60 1.47 -5.11 -7.48
CA ILE A 60 0.33 -5.30 -6.58
C ILE A 60 0.02 -3.94 -5.96
N PHE A 61 -1.25 -3.55 -5.97
CA PHE A 61 -1.73 -2.30 -5.38
C PHE A 61 -2.66 -2.57 -4.19
N ILE A 62 -2.31 -2.06 -3.01
CA ILE A 62 -3.07 -2.17 -1.76
C ILE A 62 -3.76 -0.82 -1.49
N ASP A 63 -5.09 -0.86 -1.49
CA ASP A 63 -5.96 0.28 -1.17
C ASP A 63 -7.26 -0.23 -0.50
N GLY A 64 -7.09 -1.18 0.44
CA GLY A 64 -8.18 -1.95 1.04
C GLY A 64 -8.77 -1.34 2.32
N LEU A 65 -8.73 -2.09 3.42
CA LEU A 65 -9.40 -1.72 4.68
C LEU A 65 -8.71 -0.57 5.45
N HIS A 66 -7.47 -0.20 5.09
CA HIS A 66 -6.68 0.87 5.70
C HIS A 66 -6.43 0.76 7.22
N LEU A 67 -6.73 -0.39 7.84
CA LEU A 67 -6.35 -0.68 9.22
C LEU A 67 -4.98 -1.36 9.24
N ALA A 68 -4.08 -0.88 10.09
CA ALA A 68 -2.69 -1.31 10.16
C ALA A 68 -2.53 -2.83 10.24
N ASP A 69 -3.37 -3.53 11.01
CA ASP A 69 -3.30 -4.99 11.13
C ASP A 69 -3.63 -5.71 9.82
N GLN A 70 -4.64 -5.25 9.09
CA GLN A 70 -5.03 -5.81 7.80
C GLN A 70 -4.02 -5.45 6.73
N VAL A 71 -3.57 -4.20 6.68
CA VAL A 71 -2.58 -3.73 5.71
C VAL A 71 -1.25 -4.48 5.90
N ASP A 72 -0.83 -4.73 7.14
CA ASP A 72 0.37 -5.53 7.42
C ASP A 72 0.25 -6.97 6.87
N ARG A 73 -0.91 -7.62 7.05
CA ARG A 73 -1.17 -8.93 6.41
C ARG A 73 -1.16 -8.83 4.89
N ASP A 74 -1.79 -7.80 4.33
CA ASP A 74 -1.83 -7.56 2.89
C ASP A 74 -0.41 -7.38 2.31
N ILE A 75 0.49 -6.68 3.01
CA ILE A 75 1.90 -6.53 2.62
C ILE A 75 2.59 -7.90 2.59
N GLU A 76 2.50 -8.70 3.66
CA GLU A 76 3.17 -10.01 3.71
C GLU A 76 2.63 -10.97 2.63
N HIS A 77 1.31 -10.98 2.44
CA HIS A 77 0.69 -11.77 1.39
C HIS A 77 1.10 -11.30 0.00
N ALA A 78 1.08 -9.99 -0.26
CA ALA A 78 1.50 -9.41 -1.53
C ALA A 78 2.97 -9.74 -1.83
N LEU A 79 3.88 -9.57 -0.87
CA LEU A 79 5.29 -9.90 -1.04
C LEU A 79 5.51 -11.37 -1.41
N ALA A 80 4.72 -12.30 -0.88
CA ALA A 80 4.83 -13.72 -1.24
C ALA A 80 4.45 -14.01 -2.72
N PHE A 81 3.59 -13.19 -3.32
CA PHE A 81 3.14 -13.31 -4.71
C PHE A 81 3.71 -12.25 -5.65
N LEU A 82 4.58 -11.37 -5.18
CA LEU A 82 5.27 -10.37 -6.00
C LEU A 82 6.50 -10.99 -6.68
N LYS A 83 6.74 -10.67 -7.95
CA LYS A 83 8.01 -10.96 -8.62
C LYS A 83 9.18 -10.28 -7.87
N ASP A 84 10.39 -10.79 -8.06
CA ASP A 84 11.57 -10.23 -7.39
C ASP A 84 11.92 -8.83 -7.89
N ASP A 85 11.66 -8.56 -9.17
CA ASP A 85 11.78 -7.25 -9.84
C ASP A 85 10.48 -6.43 -9.81
N GLY A 86 9.44 -6.92 -9.13
CA GLY A 86 8.15 -6.26 -9.05
C GLY A 86 8.08 -5.15 -8.00
N PHE A 87 6.95 -4.43 -8.02
CA PHE A 87 6.63 -3.39 -7.05
C PHE A 87 5.32 -3.66 -6.30
N LEU A 88 5.37 -3.46 -5.00
CA LEU A 88 4.17 -3.33 -4.18
C LEU A 88 3.90 -1.84 -3.95
N VAL A 89 2.70 -1.39 -4.31
CA VAL A 89 2.25 -0.01 -4.19
C VAL A 89 1.12 0.07 -3.16
N MET A 90 1.13 1.11 -2.34
CA MET A 90 0.17 1.33 -1.26
C MET A 90 -0.33 2.78 -1.29
N HIS A 91 -1.61 2.98 -1.03
CA HIS A 91 -2.21 4.30 -0.88
C HIS A 91 -2.14 4.80 0.57
N ASP A 92 -2.28 6.11 0.80
CA ASP A 92 -2.44 6.72 2.13
C ASP A 92 -1.32 6.48 3.17
N CYS A 93 -0.07 6.40 2.72
CA CYS A 93 1.10 6.17 3.58
C CYS A 93 1.68 7.42 4.28
N ASN A 94 1.27 8.64 3.90
CA ASN A 94 1.76 9.93 4.39
C ASN A 94 0.60 10.84 4.87
N PRO A 95 -0.18 10.42 5.88
CA PRO A 95 -1.35 11.15 6.35
C PRO A 95 -1.01 12.59 6.79
N PRO A 96 -1.78 13.61 6.38
CA PRO A 96 -1.48 15.01 6.68
C PRO A 96 -1.47 15.32 8.18
N THR A 97 -2.39 14.73 8.93
CA THR A 97 -2.52 14.92 10.39
C THR A 97 -2.94 13.62 11.08
N GLU A 98 -2.77 13.58 12.40
CA GLU A 98 -3.20 12.43 13.22
C GLU A 98 -4.69 12.12 13.03
N TRP A 99 -5.51 13.15 12.78
CA TRP A 99 -6.92 12.98 12.52
C TRP A 99 -7.21 12.27 11.20
N HIS A 100 -6.40 12.47 10.15
CA HIS A 100 -6.51 11.68 8.92
C HIS A 100 -6.13 10.22 9.18
N ALA A 101 -5.15 10.01 10.06
CA ALA A 101 -4.60 8.70 10.42
C ALA A 101 -5.43 7.90 11.46
N ARG A 102 -6.63 8.36 11.80
CA ARG A 102 -7.51 7.73 12.80
C ARG A 102 -7.97 6.37 12.31
N GLU A 103 -8.23 5.42 13.22
CA GLU A 103 -8.75 4.10 12.83
C GLU A 103 -10.26 4.12 12.60
N THR A 104 -10.97 5.05 13.23
CA THR A 104 -12.43 5.18 13.07
C THR A 104 -12.79 5.80 11.72
N HIS A 105 -13.25 4.96 10.80
CA HIS A 105 -13.85 5.39 9.53
C HIS A 105 -15.21 6.08 9.75
N GLY A 106 -15.61 6.97 8.83
CA GLY A 106 -16.94 7.60 8.83
C GLY A 106 -17.17 8.66 9.91
N PHE A 107 -16.15 9.06 10.69
CA PHE A 107 -16.29 10.14 11.65
C PHE A 107 -16.20 11.52 10.99
N GLU A 108 -17.32 11.99 10.44
CA GLU A 108 -17.40 13.23 9.64
C GLU A 108 -17.12 14.51 10.42
N PHE A 109 -17.38 14.53 11.73
CA PHE A 109 -17.16 15.71 12.59
C PHE A 109 -15.75 15.78 13.20
N SER A 110 -14.80 15.00 12.65
CA SER A 110 -13.40 15.09 13.05
C SER A 110 -12.76 16.39 12.54
N PRO A 111 -11.61 16.83 13.09
CA PRO A 111 -10.82 17.90 12.51
C PRO A 111 -10.32 17.66 11.07
N ALA A 112 -10.32 16.41 10.59
CA ALA A 112 -10.05 16.05 9.19
C ALA A 112 -11.33 15.99 8.32
N GLY A 113 -12.50 16.28 8.91
CA GLY A 113 -13.79 16.11 8.24
C GLY A 113 -14.02 14.64 7.83
N PRO A 114 -14.56 14.39 6.62
CA PRO A 114 -14.77 13.04 6.12
C PRO A 114 -13.47 12.35 5.65
N GLN A 115 -12.38 13.09 5.48
CA GLN A 115 -11.13 12.56 4.92
C GLN A 115 -10.51 11.54 5.88
N TRP A 116 -10.01 10.42 5.35
CA TRP A 116 -9.58 9.28 6.15
C TRP A 116 -8.55 8.45 5.40
N ASN A 117 -7.40 8.22 6.05
CA ASN A 117 -6.28 7.43 5.56
C ASN A 117 -6.10 6.11 6.34
N GLY A 118 -6.94 5.93 7.37
CA GLY A 118 -6.78 4.89 8.37
C GLY A 118 -5.39 4.89 9.02
N SER A 119 -4.96 3.73 9.49
CA SER A 119 -3.65 3.52 10.09
C SER A 119 -2.64 2.87 9.14
N THR A 120 -2.85 2.98 7.83
CA THR A 120 -1.98 2.45 6.76
C THR A 120 -0.52 2.82 6.93
N TRP A 121 -0.24 4.07 7.31
CA TRP A 121 1.12 4.57 7.57
C TRP A 121 1.89 3.74 8.62
N LYS A 122 1.20 3.14 9.60
CA LYS A 122 1.84 2.32 10.64
C LYS A 122 2.39 1.03 10.05
N ALA A 123 1.60 0.35 9.22
CA ALA A 123 2.01 -0.85 8.50
C ALA A 123 3.14 -0.55 7.50
N PHE A 124 3.03 0.57 6.78
CA PHE A 124 4.10 1.02 5.89
C PHE A 124 5.38 1.34 6.65
N LEU A 125 5.31 2.08 7.77
CA LEU A 125 6.47 2.38 8.62
C LEU A 125 7.10 1.10 9.20
N LYS A 126 6.30 0.10 9.57
CA LYS A 126 6.82 -1.22 9.95
C LYS A 126 7.63 -1.85 8.80
N ALA A 127 7.10 -1.81 7.58
CA ALA A 127 7.81 -2.30 6.40
C ALA A 127 9.08 -1.49 6.09
N ARG A 128 9.12 -0.18 6.40
CA ARG A 128 10.31 0.67 6.26
C ARG A 128 11.50 0.19 7.09
N TYR A 129 11.26 -0.47 8.23
CA TYR A 129 12.30 -1.01 9.11
C TYR A 129 12.84 -2.38 8.68
N ARG A 130 12.22 -3.04 7.69
CA ARG A 130 12.70 -4.33 7.18
C ARG A 130 14.00 -4.15 6.39
N THR A 131 14.86 -5.16 6.47
CA THR A 131 16.18 -5.19 5.78
C THR A 131 16.19 -6.08 4.54
N ASP A 132 15.16 -6.90 4.35
CA ASP A 132 15.00 -7.80 3.20
C ASP A 132 14.24 -7.16 2.03
N ILE A 133 13.74 -5.94 2.22
CA ILE A 133 13.06 -5.13 1.21
C ILE A 133 13.57 -3.69 1.28
N SER A 134 13.36 -2.92 0.22
CA SER A 134 13.55 -1.47 0.22
C SER A 134 12.22 -0.76 -0.03
N SER A 135 12.08 0.45 0.50
CA SER A 135 10.83 1.19 0.41
C SER A 135 11.00 2.70 0.49
N CYS A 136 10.08 3.41 -0.14
CA CYS A 136 9.97 4.87 -0.11
C CYS A 136 8.50 5.29 -0.21
N CYS A 137 8.20 6.52 0.19
CA CYS A 137 6.88 7.10 0.02
C CYS A 137 6.99 8.26 -0.95
N ILE A 138 6.15 8.28 -1.99
CA ILE A 138 6.07 9.42 -2.90
C ILE A 138 5.12 10.45 -2.27
N ASP A 139 5.57 11.71 -2.18
CA ASP A 139 4.85 12.83 -1.58
C ASP A 139 3.77 13.39 -2.52
N THR A 140 2.78 12.55 -2.79
CA THR A 140 1.60 12.90 -3.57
C THR A 140 0.42 12.13 -3.01
N ASP A 141 -0.78 12.69 -3.15
CA ASP A 141 -2.02 12.00 -2.79
C ASP A 141 -2.00 11.40 -1.36
N TRP A 142 -1.50 12.19 -0.40
CA TRP A 142 -1.31 11.78 1.00
C TRP A 142 -0.46 10.51 1.20
N GLY A 143 0.43 10.24 0.25
CA GLY A 143 1.51 9.29 0.34
C GLY A 143 1.24 8.02 -0.44
N VAL A 144 2.00 7.83 -1.52
CA VAL A 144 2.03 6.56 -2.25
C VAL A 144 3.25 5.76 -1.79
N GLY A 145 3.03 4.74 -0.96
CA GLY A 145 4.08 3.83 -0.51
C GLY A 145 4.51 2.90 -1.62
N ILE A 146 5.82 2.77 -1.83
CA ILE A 146 6.44 1.84 -2.78
C ILE A 146 7.36 0.90 -2.02
N ILE A 147 7.24 -0.39 -2.28
CA ILE A 147 8.08 -1.46 -1.74
C ILE A 147 8.64 -2.29 -2.92
N SER A 148 9.94 -2.57 -2.87
CA SER A 148 10.62 -3.48 -3.80
C SER A 148 11.50 -4.47 -3.03
N LYS A 149 11.65 -5.68 -3.57
CA LYS A 149 12.59 -6.69 -3.04
C LYS A 149 14.02 -6.49 -3.53
N HIS A 150 14.19 -5.90 -4.70
CA HIS A 150 15.47 -5.84 -5.40
C HIS A 150 15.99 -4.41 -5.57
N ILE A 151 15.12 -3.46 -5.89
CA ILE A 151 15.53 -2.08 -6.17
C ILE A 151 15.76 -1.33 -4.86
N ASN A 152 16.92 -0.70 -4.72
CA ASN A 152 17.21 0.15 -3.57
C ASN A 152 16.51 1.51 -3.70
N LEU A 153 15.42 1.67 -2.96
CA LEU A 153 14.60 2.89 -2.92
C LEU A 153 15.10 3.91 -1.90
N GLY A 154 16.08 3.56 -1.07
CA GLY A 154 16.69 4.43 -0.08
C GLY A 154 16.96 3.74 1.26
N ALA A 155 17.58 4.50 2.17
CA ALA A 155 18.01 3.98 3.47
C ALA A 155 16.84 3.70 4.40
N THR A 156 16.93 2.63 5.18
CA THR A 156 16.04 2.33 6.33
C THR A 156 16.08 3.47 7.36
N PRO A 157 14.95 3.84 8.01
CA PRO A 157 14.94 4.88 9.03
C PRO A 157 15.82 4.50 10.23
N THR A 158 16.53 5.47 10.81
CA THR A 158 17.36 5.25 12.00
C THR A 158 16.63 5.62 13.29
N ILE A 159 15.65 6.51 13.20
CA ILE A 159 14.81 6.89 14.33
C ILE A 159 13.80 5.77 14.60
N GLY A 160 13.76 5.28 15.83
CA GLY A 160 12.77 4.28 16.26
C GLY A 160 11.42 4.88 16.60
N ASN A 161 10.34 4.19 16.23
CA ASN A 161 8.97 4.51 16.65
C ASN A 161 8.19 3.23 17.00
N PRO A 162 8.57 2.52 18.08
CA PRO A 162 8.05 1.19 18.39
C PRO A 162 6.55 1.18 18.73
N PHE A 163 5.99 2.33 19.11
CA PHE A 163 4.56 2.48 19.44
C PHE A 163 3.77 3.25 18.37
N TYR A 164 4.39 3.55 17.22
CA TYR A 164 3.75 4.26 16.11
C TYR A 164 3.08 5.58 16.55
N GLU A 165 3.82 6.37 17.33
CA GLU A 165 3.42 7.70 17.76
C GLU A 165 3.38 8.65 16.56
N PHE A 166 2.22 9.29 16.31
CA PHE A 166 2.07 10.18 15.16
C PHE A 166 2.99 11.40 15.24
N TYR A 167 3.19 11.96 16.44
CA TYR A 167 4.06 13.13 16.59
C TYR A 167 5.53 12.85 16.18
N LEU A 168 6.00 11.60 16.33
CA LEU A 168 7.32 11.20 15.85
C LEU A 168 7.36 11.12 14.33
N LEU A 169 6.31 10.55 13.71
CA LEU A 169 6.15 10.58 12.26
C LEU A 169 6.16 12.02 11.76
N ASP A 170 5.34 12.89 12.34
CA ASP A 170 5.19 14.27 11.87
C ASP A 170 6.51 15.05 11.93
N LYS A 171 7.25 14.89 13.04
CA LYS A 171 8.55 15.52 13.23
C LYS A 171 9.64 14.98 12.30
N HIS A 172 9.59 13.70 11.94
CA HIS A 172 10.65 13.00 11.22
C HIS A 172 10.20 12.39 9.88
N ARG A 173 9.11 12.93 9.30
CA ARG A 173 8.37 12.38 8.16
C ARG A 173 9.24 12.02 6.97
N LYS A 174 10.18 12.91 6.62
CA LYS A 174 11.12 12.70 5.51
C LYS A 174 11.98 11.46 5.68
N GLU A 175 12.51 11.23 6.89
CA GLU A 175 13.35 10.06 7.18
C GLU A 175 12.49 8.80 7.35
N MET A 176 11.45 8.89 8.19
CA MET A 176 10.61 7.75 8.54
C MET A 176 9.93 7.13 7.33
N LEU A 177 9.42 7.95 6.41
CA LEU A 177 8.77 7.46 5.20
C LEU A 177 9.73 7.30 4.03
N ASN A 178 10.99 7.77 4.15
CA ASN A 178 11.87 8.01 3.00
C ASN A 178 11.08 8.75 1.91
N LEU A 179 10.61 9.95 2.29
CA LEU A 179 9.66 10.74 1.52
C LEU A 179 10.35 11.39 0.32
N LEU A 180 9.87 11.10 -0.88
CA LEU A 180 10.44 11.54 -2.16
C LEU A 180 9.39 12.29 -2.98
N ASP A 181 9.82 13.27 -3.77
CA ASP A 181 8.98 13.73 -4.89
C ASP A 181 9.01 12.70 -6.04
N PHE A 182 8.05 12.82 -6.96
CA PHE A 182 7.89 11.87 -8.06
C PHE A 182 9.08 11.90 -9.03
N GLU A 183 9.63 13.08 -9.31
CA GLU A 183 10.78 13.25 -10.21
C GLU A 183 12.01 12.51 -9.68
N ARG A 184 12.25 12.59 -8.37
CA ARG A 184 13.33 11.89 -7.70
C ARG A 184 13.13 10.38 -7.75
N PHE A 185 11.90 9.91 -7.53
CA PHE A 185 11.58 8.49 -7.69
C PHE A 185 11.87 7.99 -9.12
N GLN A 186 11.45 8.72 -10.15
CA GLN A 186 11.73 8.36 -11.54
C GLN A 186 13.23 8.27 -11.83
N GLN A 187 14.03 9.19 -11.29
CA GLN A 187 15.49 9.15 -11.43
C GLN A 187 16.13 7.94 -10.76
N LEU A 188 15.59 7.48 -9.63
CA LEU A 188 16.08 6.29 -8.94
C LEU A 188 15.80 5.03 -9.76
N ILE A 189 14.55 4.83 -10.19
CA ILE A 189 14.17 3.64 -10.97
C ILE A 189 14.92 3.57 -12.30
N SER A 190 15.11 4.71 -12.97
CA SER A 190 15.85 4.76 -14.25
C SER A 190 17.32 4.36 -14.12
N LYS A 191 17.95 4.58 -12.97
CA LYS A 191 19.36 4.23 -12.72
C LYS A 191 19.56 2.76 -12.40
N GLU A 192 18.58 2.15 -11.74
CA GLU A 192 18.61 0.75 -11.29
C GLU A 192 18.10 -0.22 -12.38
N SER A 193 17.53 0.29 -13.47
CA SER A 193 17.04 -0.49 -14.62
C SER A 193 18.11 -0.75 -15.70
N HIS A 194 19.38 -0.51 -15.39
CA HIS A 194 20.56 -0.68 -16.26
C HIS A 194 21.63 -1.50 -15.55
#